data_AF-A0A8X6USP1-F1
#
_entry.id   AF-A0A8X6USP1-F1
#
_cell.length_a   1.000
_cell.length_b   1.000
_cell.length_c   1.000
_cell.angle_alpha   90.00
_cell.angle_beta   90.00
_cell.angle_gamma   90.00
#
_symmetry.space_group_name_H-M   'P 1'
#
loop_
_entity.id
_entity.type
_entity.pdbx_description
1 polymer ?
#
loop_
_entity_poly.entity_id
_entity_poly.type
_entity_poly.pdbx_seq_one_letter_code
_entity_poly.pdbx_strand_id
1 'polypeptide(L)'
;MDLPPLVSQKSYERILRKINLANREVADDSMKNAAKEEVSASGSNEICVSGDGIAVNEAIVMFNEGMTGRIKIMKALGFKIGHFAVTSAFKANYARIKNAEIKSKSYTLDARRASRMRKKATNEREREHFAELEGPTYEVGSF
;
A
#
# COMPACT_ATOMS: atom_id res chain seq x y z
N MET A 1 -23.32 27.90 -5.31
CA MET A 1 -22.51 27.11 -6.25
C MET A 1 -23.37 25.95 -6.68
N ASP A 2 -24.04 26.08 -7.82
CA ASP A 2 -24.90 25.01 -8.34
C ASP A 2 -24.00 23.89 -8.86
N LEU A 3 -24.07 22.75 -8.18
CA LEU A 3 -23.34 21.55 -8.56
C LEU A 3 -24.00 20.95 -9.81
N PRO A 4 -23.21 20.46 -10.78
CA PRO A 4 -23.75 19.80 -11.95
C PRO A 4 -24.62 18.60 -11.52
N PRO A 5 -25.72 18.31 -12.24
CA PRO A 5 -26.63 17.24 -11.86
C PRO A 5 -25.91 15.90 -11.84
N LEU A 6 -26.26 15.07 -10.84
CA LEU A 6 -25.72 13.72 -10.67
C LEU A 6 -25.92 12.93 -11.97
N VAL A 7 -24.83 12.41 -12.51
CA VAL A 7 -24.85 11.59 -13.72
C VAL A 7 -25.70 10.35 -13.44
N SER A 8 -26.71 10.09 -14.27
CA SER A 8 -27.53 8.88 -14.16
C SER A 8 -26.63 7.63 -14.08
N GLN A 9 -26.91 6.72 -13.15
CA GLN A 9 -26.15 5.49 -12.94
C GLN A 9 -25.97 4.68 -14.24
N LYS A 10 -27.01 4.64 -15.09
CA LYS A 10 -26.94 3.98 -16.41
C LYS A 10 -25.93 4.62 -17.35
N SER A 11 -25.82 5.95 -17.33
CA SER A 11 -24.85 6.71 -18.13
C SER A 11 -23.42 6.45 -17.64
N TYR A 12 -23.22 6.42 -16.33
CA TYR A 12 -21.94 6.08 -15.71
C TYR A 12 -21.47 4.67 -16.08
N GLU A 13 -22.33 3.67 -15.93
CA GLU A 13 -22.02 2.27 -16.29
C GLU A 13 -21.72 2.08 -17.79
N ARG A 14 -22.37 2.87 -18.65
CA ARG A 14 -22.10 2.84 -20.10
C ARG A 14 -20.72 3.41 -20.42
N ILE A 15 -20.32 4.50 -19.77
CA ILE A 15 -18.99 5.11 -19.93
C ILE A 15 -17.93 4.15 -19.39
N LEU A 16 -18.14 3.56 -18.21
CA LEU A 16 -17.22 2.62 -17.59
C LEU A 16 -16.97 1.40 -18.50
N ARG A 17 -18.02 0.84 -19.11
CA ARG A 17 -17.89 -0.26 -20.08
C ARG A 17 -17.05 0.11 -21.29
N LYS A 18 -17.22 1.31 -21.85
CA LYS A 18 -16.42 1.77 -22.99
C LYS A 18 -14.94 1.93 -22.62
N ILE A 19 -14.66 2.52 -21.45
CA ILE A 19 -13.29 2.67 -20.94
C ILE A 19 -12.64 1.30 -20.75
N ASN A 20 -13.34 0.35 -20.13
CA ASN A 20 -12.82 -1.00 -19.91
C ASN A 20 -12.58 -1.75 -21.23
N LEU A 21 -13.45 -1.57 -22.23
CA LEU A 21 -13.26 -2.15 -23.55
C LEU A 21 -12.02 -1.59 -24.23
N ALA A 22 -11.87 -0.26 -24.29
CA ALA A 22 -10.71 0.39 -24.88
C ALA A 22 -9.40 0.01 -24.15
N ASN A 23 -9.43 -0.04 -22.81
CA ASN A 23 -8.28 -0.47 -22.02
C ASN A 23 -7.87 -1.91 -22.36
N ARG A 24 -8.84 -2.80 -22.56
CA ARG A 24 -8.56 -4.19 -22.94
C ARG A 24 -7.95 -4.28 -24.34
N GLU A 25 -8.50 -3.56 -25.31
CA GLU A 25 -7.98 -3.54 -26.69
C GLU A 25 -6.52 -3.04 -26.72
N VAL A 26 -6.24 -1.93 -26.02
CA VAL A 26 -4.88 -1.37 -25.91
C VAL A 26 -3.94 -2.34 -25.20
N ALA A 27 -4.39 -3.02 -24.14
CA ALA A 27 -3.58 -4.01 -23.44
C ALA A 27 -3.26 -5.23 -24.34
N ASP A 28 -4.25 -5.74 -25.07
CA ASP A 28 -4.07 -6.87 -25.98
C ASP A 28 -3.07 -6.52 -27.10
N ASP A 29 -3.15 -5.32 -27.67
CA ASP A 29 -2.22 -4.88 -28.72
C ASP A 29 -0.82 -4.56 -28.17
N SER A 30 -0.73 -3.98 -26.97
CA SER A 30 0.54 -3.77 -26.28
C SER A 30 1.27 -5.08 -26.01
N MET A 31 0.55 -6.12 -25.56
CA MET A 31 1.14 -7.45 -25.32
C MET A 31 1.61 -8.10 -26.63
N LYS A 32 0.82 -8.01 -27.72
CA LYS A 32 1.23 -8.51 -29.03
C LYS A 32 2.48 -7.81 -29.57
N ASN A 33 2.59 -6.50 -29.37
CA ASN A 33 3.75 -5.73 -29.83
C ASN A 33 5.00 -6.09 -29.02
N ALA A 34 4.91 -6.14 -27.69
CA ALA A 34 6.01 -6.58 -26.84
C ALA A 34 6.48 -8.00 -27.18
N ALA A 35 5.55 -8.92 -27.45
CA ALA A 35 5.89 -10.27 -27.88
C ALA A 35 6.64 -10.30 -29.23
N LYS A 36 6.24 -9.48 -30.20
CA LYS A 36 6.94 -9.37 -31.50
C LYS A 36 8.34 -8.78 -31.35
N GLU A 37 8.49 -7.76 -30.50
CA GLU A 37 9.78 -7.11 -30.21
C GLU A 37 10.75 -8.11 -29.57
N GLU A 38 10.32 -8.87 -28.56
CA GLU A 38 11.13 -9.91 -27.92
C GLU A 38 11.55 -11.05 -28.88
N VAL A 39 10.64 -11.49 -29.75
CA VAL A 39 10.96 -12.49 -30.79
C VAL A 39 12.02 -11.95 -31.74
N SER A 40 11.93 -10.67 -32.12
CA SER A 40 12.93 -10.02 -32.99
C SER A 40 14.28 -9.81 -32.31
N ALA A 41 14.31 -9.62 -30.99
CA ALA A 41 15.53 -9.35 -30.22
C ALA A 41 16.26 -10.63 -29.77
N SER A 42 15.54 -11.66 -29.31
CA SER A 42 16.14 -12.88 -28.76
C SER A 42 16.31 -14.01 -29.79
N GLY A 43 15.51 -14.00 -30.87
CA GLY A 43 15.48 -15.05 -31.87
C GLY A 43 14.94 -16.40 -31.38
N SER A 44 14.45 -16.48 -30.14
CA SER A 44 13.83 -17.69 -29.58
C SER A 44 12.30 -17.55 -29.49
N ASN A 45 11.59 -18.67 -29.70
CA ASN A 45 10.15 -18.78 -29.46
C ASN A 45 9.85 -19.29 -28.02
N GLU A 46 10.82 -19.20 -27.12
CA GLU A 46 10.60 -19.56 -25.72
C GLU A 46 9.70 -18.53 -25.05
N ILE A 47 9.02 -18.91 -23.96
CA ILE A 47 8.18 -17.99 -23.18
C ILE A 47 9.12 -16.97 -22.51
N CYS A 48 9.39 -15.85 -23.18
CA CYS A 48 10.08 -14.71 -22.60
C CYS A 48 9.09 -13.92 -21.77
N VAL A 49 9.29 -13.82 -20.45
CA VAL A 49 8.41 -13.04 -19.59
C VAL A 49 9.09 -11.75 -19.19
N SER A 50 8.50 -10.62 -19.55
CA SER A 50 8.95 -9.31 -19.08
C SER A 50 8.80 -9.26 -17.55
N GLY A 51 9.94 -9.16 -16.86
CA GLY A 51 10.04 -9.31 -15.40
C GLY A 51 9.18 -8.33 -14.61
N ASP A 52 8.87 -7.17 -15.18
CA ASP A 52 8.11 -6.10 -14.53
C ASP A 52 6.67 -6.52 -14.18
N GLY A 53 6.01 -7.26 -15.07
CA GLY A 53 4.64 -7.74 -14.84
C GLY A 53 4.57 -8.85 -13.79
N ILE A 54 5.53 -9.79 -13.80
CA ILE A 54 5.58 -10.86 -12.81
C ILE A 54 5.87 -10.28 -11.42
N ALA A 55 6.87 -9.40 -11.30
CA ALA A 55 7.29 -8.88 -10.00
C ALA A 55 6.16 -8.09 -9.32
N VAL A 56 5.42 -7.29 -10.08
CA VAL A 56 4.25 -6.54 -9.57
C VAL A 56 3.14 -7.49 -9.13
N ASN A 57 2.77 -8.46 -9.97
CA ASN A 57 1.73 -9.43 -9.63
C ASN A 57 2.11 -10.29 -8.43
N GLU A 58 3.38 -10.70 -8.34
CA GLU A 58 3.90 -11.43 -7.19
C GLU A 58 3.86 -10.58 -5.92
N ALA A 59 4.27 -9.30 -6.00
CA ALA A 59 4.20 -8.37 -4.87
C ALA A 59 2.77 -8.17 -4.37
N ILE A 60 1.79 -8.03 -5.28
CA ILE A 60 0.36 -7.92 -4.93
C ILE A 60 -0.11 -9.18 -4.20
N VAL A 61 0.22 -10.36 -4.72
CA VAL A 61 -0.17 -11.64 -4.09
C VAL A 61 0.52 -11.81 -2.75
N MET A 62 1.79 -11.45 -2.61
CA MET A 62 2.53 -11.50 -1.36
C MET A 62 2.00 -10.52 -0.32
N PHE A 63 1.52 -9.35 -0.74
CA PHE A 63 0.90 -8.37 0.16
C PHE A 63 -0.46 -8.87 0.66
N ASN A 64 -1.34 -9.29 -0.25
CA ASN A 64 -2.70 -9.70 0.10
C ASN A 64 -2.75 -11.08 0.78
N GLU A 65 -2.15 -12.09 0.15
CA GLU A 65 -2.26 -13.49 0.56
C GLU A 65 -0.98 -14.06 1.20
N GLY A 66 0.17 -13.41 1.03
CA GLY A 66 1.44 -13.92 1.54
C GLY A 66 1.89 -15.21 0.86
N MET A 67 2.60 -16.06 1.58
CA MET A 67 3.20 -17.29 1.04
C MET A 67 2.17 -18.31 0.57
N THR A 68 0.97 -18.32 1.14
CA THR A 68 -0.14 -19.16 0.66
C THR A 68 -0.59 -18.78 -0.75
N GLY A 69 -0.53 -17.49 -1.11
CA GLY A 69 -0.84 -17.06 -2.48
C GLY A 69 0.17 -17.60 -3.49
N ARG A 70 1.46 -17.64 -3.13
CA ARG A 70 2.50 -18.26 -3.95
C ARG A 70 2.25 -19.76 -4.17
N ILE A 71 1.81 -20.47 -3.13
CA ILE A 71 1.40 -21.88 -3.26
C ILE A 71 0.24 -22.05 -4.23
N LYS A 72 -0.76 -21.15 -4.21
CA LYS A 72 -1.87 -21.19 -5.18
C LYS A 72 -1.38 -20.98 -6.60
N ILE A 73 -0.47 -20.03 -6.83
CA ILE A 73 0.16 -19.81 -8.14
C ILE A 73 0.88 -21.08 -8.59
N MET A 74 1.72 -21.67 -7.74
CA MET A 74 2.45 -22.90 -8.07
C MET A 74 1.50 -24.06 -8.39
N LYS A 75 0.38 -24.19 -7.66
CA LYS A 75 -0.65 -25.18 -7.96
C LYS A 75 -1.33 -24.93 -9.31
N ALA A 76 -1.63 -23.66 -9.64
CA ALA A 76 -2.21 -23.28 -10.93
C ALA A 76 -1.27 -23.55 -12.11
N LEU A 77 0.05 -23.43 -11.88
CA LEU A 77 1.10 -23.81 -12.83
C LEU A 77 1.32 -25.33 -12.96
N GLY A 78 0.58 -26.15 -12.20
CA GLY A 78 0.65 -27.62 -12.28
C GLY A 78 1.72 -28.26 -11.39
N PHE A 79 2.36 -27.51 -10.49
CA PHE A 79 3.34 -28.09 -9.56
C PHE A 79 2.68 -28.93 -8.46
N LYS A 80 3.28 -30.08 -8.14
CA LYS A 80 2.93 -30.88 -6.96
C LYS A 80 3.55 -30.25 -5.72
N ILE A 81 2.72 -29.74 -4.82
CA ILE A 81 3.17 -29.06 -3.61
C ILE A 81 3.40 -30.09 -2.49
N GLY A 82 4.60 -30.14 -1.95
CA GLY A 82 4.94 -31.01 -0.82
C GLY A 82 4.39 -30.50 0.52
N HIS A 83 4.16 -31.42 1.46
CA HIS A 83 3.63 -31.12 2.80
C HIS A 83 4.44 -30.04 3.53
N PHE A 84 5.77 -30.13 3.50
CA PHE A 84 6.64 -29.15 4.18
C PHE A 84 6.51 -27.73 3.61
N ALA A 85 6.30 -27.57 2.31
CA ALA A 85 6.11 -26.27 1.68
C ALA A 85 4.81 -25.60 2.16
N VAL A 86 3.74 -26.40 2.30
CA VAL A 86 2.47 -25.92 2.86
C VAL A 86 2.64 -25.49 4.31
N THR A 87 3.25 -26.34 5.14
CA THR A 87 3.44 -26.07 6.56
C THR A 87 4.35 -24.87 6.80
N SER A 88 5.42 -24.70 6.02
CA SER A 88 6.31 -23.55 6.13
C SER A 88 5.62 -22.25 5.71
N ALA A 89 4.81 -22.27 4.64
CA ALA A 89 4.04 -21.11 4.21
C ALA A 89 3.02 -20.66 5.25
N PHE A 90 2.33 -21.60 5.91
CA PHE A 90 1.43 -21.27 7.03
C PHE A 90 2.17 -20.64 8.21
N LYS A 91 3.33 -21.20 8.59
CA LYS A 91 4.16 -20.63 9.67
C LYS A 91 4.65 -19.21 9.32
N ALA A 92 5.11 -19.00 8.09
CA ALA A 92 5.55 -17.69 7.61
C ALA A 92 4.40 -16.68 7.62
N ASN A 93 3.20 -17.09 7.18
CA ASN A 93 2.02 -16.23 7.18
C ASN A 93 1.56 -15.89 8.60
N TYR A 94 1.60 -16.84 9.52
CA TYR A 94 1.30 -16.59 10.94
C TYR A 94 2.27 -15.56 11.53
N ALA A 95 3.58 -15.71 11.30
CA ALA A 95 4.58 -14.76 11.74
C ALA A 95 4.38 -13.36 11.12
N ARG A 96 4.02 -13.29 9.83
CA ARG A 96 3.70 -12.04 9.13
C ARG A 96 2.58 -11.27 9.81
N ILE A 97 1.46 -11.95 10.11
CA ILE A 97 0.30 -11.33 10.76
C ILE A 97 0.66 -10.87 12.17
N LYS A 98 1.30 -11.73 12.96
CA LYS A 98 1.73 -11.39 14.32
C LYS A 98 2.66 -10.17 14.35
N ASN A 99 3.62 -10.09 13.42
CA ASN A 99 4.53 -8.95 13.31
C ASN A 99 3.79 -7.67 12.88
N ALA A 100 2.78 -7.77 12.01
CA ALA A 100 1.95 -6.63 11.62
C ALA A 100 1.14 -6.10 12.82
N GLU A 101 0.58 -6.97 13.64
CA GLU A 101 -0.12 -6.59 14.88
C GLU A 101 0.81 -5.88 15.87
N ILE A 102 2.02 -6.40 16.06
CA ILE A 102 3.04 -5.78 16.93
C ILE A 102 3.37 -4.38 16.43
N LYS A 103 3.64 -4.21 15.12
CA LYS A 103 3.94 -2.91 14.52
C LYS A 103 2.77 -1.93 14.61
N SER A 104 1.55 -2.40 14.39
CA SER A 104 0.34 -1.55 14.53
C SER A 104 0.20 -0.98 15.95
N LYS A 105 0.46 -1.83 16.96
CA LYS A 105 0.47 -1.39 18.37
C LYS A 105 1.58 -0.38 18.65
N SER A 106 2.80 -0.61 18.14
CA SER A 106 3.91 0.33 18.34
C SER A 106 3.63 1.69 17.69
N TYR A 107 3.13 1.72 16.46
CA TYR A 107 2.77 2.98 15.78
C TYR A 107 1.72 3.78 16.57
N THR A 108 0.74 3.08 17.16
CA THR A 108 -0.28 3.73 18.00
C THR A 108 0.34 4.33 19.26
N LEU A 109 1.27 3.63 19.90
CA LEU A 109 1.98 4.12 21.08
C LEU A 109 2.88 5.32 20.75
N ASP A 110 3.60 5.25 19.64
CA ASP A 110 4.50 6.32 19.20
C ASP A 110 3.71 7.57 18.80
N ALA A 111 2.58 7.43 18.09
CA ALA A 111 1.69 8.53 17.78
C ALA A 111 1.12 9.21 19.05
N ARG A 112 0.78 8.41 20.07
CA ARG A 112 0.33 8.92 21.38
C ARG A 112 1.45 9.67 22.10
N ARG A 113 2.67 9.13 22.12
CA ARG A 113 3.85 9.80 22.70
C ARG A 113 4.14 11.12 21.98
N ALA A 114 4.16 11.12 20.65
CA ALA A 114 4.38 12.32 19.84
C ALA A 114 3.32 13.40 20.12
N SER A 115 2.05 13.01 20.25
CA SER A 115 0.96 13.95 20.57
C SER A 115 1.11 14.58 21.96
N ARG A 116 1.51 13.78 22.96
CA ARG A 116 1.77 14.29 24.32
C ARG A 116 2.94 15.28 24.33
N MET A 117 4.02 14.97 23.63
CA MET A 117 5.19 15.86 23.52
C MET A 117 4.83 17.17 22.83
N ARG A 118 4.04 17.11 21.74
CA ARG A 118 3.54 18.32 21.06
C ARG A 118 2.68 19.19 21.99
N LYS A 119 1.74 18.59 22.73
CA LYS A 119 0.89 19.33 23.68
C LYS A 119 1.69 19.94 24.84
N LYS A 120 2.71 19.25 25.33
CA LYS A 120 3.62 19.81 26.34
C LYS A 120 4.37 21.02 25.78
N ALA A 121 4.93 20.90 24.58
CA ALA A 121 5.67 21.98 23.94
C ALA A 121 4.80 23.20 23.61
N THR A 122 3.53 23.02 23.23
CA THR A 122 2.60 24.14 23.03
C THR A 122 2.28 24.84 24.35
N ASN A 123 1.99 24.08 25.41
CA ASN A 123 1.69 24.66 26.72
C ASN A 123 2.90 25.40 27.30
N GLU A 124 4.12 24.92 27.04
CA GLU A 124 5.36 25.55 27.48
C GLU A 124 5.59 26.87 26.74
N ARG A 125 5.40 26.89 25.41
CA ARG A 125 5.44 28.12 24.61
C ARG A 125 4.36 29.13 25.00
N GLU A 126 3.15 28.66 25.30
CA GLU A 126 2.07 29.53 25.79
C GLU A 126 2.46 30.17 27.13
N ARG A 127 3.03 29.39 28.07
CA ARG A 127 3.52 29.91 29.35
C ARG A 127 4.64 30.94 29.17
N GLU A 128 5.60 30.67 28.29
CA GLU A 128 6.68 31.62 27.97
C GLU A 128 6.09 32.93 27.41
N HIS A 129 5.16 32.83 26.46
CA HIS A 129 4.48 34.00 25.89
C HIS A 129 3.67 34.79 26.94
N PHE A 130 2.98 34.11 27.86
CA PHE A 130 2.29 34.79 28.96
C PHE A 130 3.26 35.46 29.93
N ALA A 131 4.39 34.83 30.25
CA ALA A 131 5.42 35.41 31.11
C ALA A 131 6.09 36.65 30.49
N GLU A 132 6.30 36.67 29.17
CA GLU A 132 6.79 37.85 28.44
C GLU A 132 5.81 39.03 28.52
N LEU A 133 4.50 38.76 28.47
CA LEU A 133 3.45 39.78 28.55
C LEU A 133 3.25 40.35 29.96
N GLU A 134 3.42 39.54 31.03
CA GLU A 134 3.19 39.96 32.41
C GLU A 134 4.33 40.84 32.98
N GLY A 135 5.50 40.87 32.33
CA GLY A 135 6.65 41.69 32.77
C GLY A 135 7.24 41.22 34.11
N PRO A 136 8.31 41.86 34.62
CA PRO A 136 8.92 41.46 35.89
C PRO A 136 7.93 41.63 37.04
N THR A 137 7.46 40.51 37.58
CA THR A 137 6.65 40.50 38.81
C THR A 137 7.51 40.94 39.98
N TYR A 138 7.10 42.00 40.67
CA TYR A 138 7.74 42.45 41.92
C TYR A 138 7.76 41.30 42.92
N GLU A 139 8.94 40.97 43.46
CA GLU A 139 9.06 39.99 44.52
C GLU A 139 8.31 40.50 45.77
N VAL A 140 7.39 39.67 46.27
CA VAL A 140 6.67 39.97 47.50
C VAL A 140 7.66 39.87 48.66
N GLY A 141 8.22 41.01 49.07
CA GLY A 141 9.16 41.08 50.21
C GLY A 141 10.24 42.15 50.10
N SER A 142 10.33 42.92 49.02
CA SER A 142 11.27 44.05 48.91
C SER A 142 10.60 45.38 49.33
N PHE A 143 10.55 45.63 50.63
CA PHE A 143 10.35 46.95 51.24
C PHE A 143 11.32 47.13 52.41
#